data_AF-A0A072TJQ3-F1
#
_entry.id   AF-A0A072TJQ3-F1
#
_cell.length_a   1.000
_cell.length_b   1.000
_cell.length_c   1.000
_cell.angle_alpha   90.00
_cell.angle_beta   90.00
_cell.angle_gamma   90.00
#
_symmetry.space_group_name_H-M   'P 1'
#
loop_
_entity.id
_entity.type
_entity.pdbx_description
1 polymer ?
#
loop_
_entity_poly.entity_id
_entity_poly.type
_entity_poly.pdbx_seq_one_letter_code
_entity_poly.pdbx_strand_id
1 'polypeptide(L)' 'MAERTLKEYATPSTDEPQAIIVYPTVEGNNFEIKPALLNLVQQNQFSRSLTEDPNLHISTFFRLSGT' A
#
# COMPACT_ATOMS: atom_id res chain seq x y z
N MET A 1 26.87 15.75 13.68
CA MET A 1 25.88 14.67 13.52
C MET A 1 26.64 13.45 13.03
N ALA A 2 26.58 12.32 13.72
CA ALA A 2 27.33 11.13 13.31
C ALA A 2 26.72 10.52 12.04
N GLU A 3 27.57 10.12 11.09
CA GLU A 3 27.13 9.35 9.92
C GLU A 3 26.63 7.97 10.37
N ARG A 4 25.41 7.64 9.94
CA ARG A 4 24.80 6.33 10.17
C ARG A 4 25.10 5.41 8.98
N THR A 5 25.50 4.19 9.26
CA THR A 5 25.68 3.12 8.28
C THR A 5 24.32 2.68 7.71
N LEU A 6 24.31 2.14 6.48
CA LEU A 6 23.07 1.70 5.82
C LEU A 6 22.28 0.66 6.66
N LYS A 7 23.01 -0.17 7.41
CA LYS A 7 22.44 -1.19 8.30
C LYS A 7 21.64 -0.57 9.46
N GLU A 8 22.07 0.56 9.98
CA GLU A 8 21.41 1.24 11.09
C GLU A 8 20.07 1.85 10.70
N TYR A 9 19.83 2.13 9.40
CA TYR A 9 18.51 2.52 8.90
C TYR A 9 17.55 1.35 8.73
N ALA A 10 18.06 0.14 8.53
CA ALA A 10 17.25 -1.06 8.38
C ALA A 10 16.85 -1.68 9.73
N THR A 11 17.44 -1.20 10.83
CA THR A 11 17.17 -1.71 12.17
C THR A 11 16.09 -0.82 12.80
N PRO A 12 14.87 -1.32 13.05
CA PRO A 12 13.84 -0.51 13.67
C PRO A 12 14.31 -0.05 15.06
N SER A 13 14.21 1.25 15.33
CA SER A 13 14.54 1.82 16.63
C SER A 13 13.59 1.25 17.68
N THR A 14 14.14 0.82 18.82
CA THR A 14 13.34 0.36 19.98
C THR A 14 12.76 1.53 20.77
N ASP A 15 13.26 2.74 20.53
CA ASP A 15 12.83 4.01 21.13
C ASP A 15 11.75 4.71 20.30
N GLU A 16 11.51 4.29 19.06
CA GLU A 16 10.30 4.74 18.38
C GLU A 16 9.11 4.12 19.12
N PRO A 17 8.05 4.90 19.40
CA PRO A 17 6.78 4.30 19.77
C PRO A 17 6.56 3.22 18.73
N GLN A 18 6.40 1.98 19.17
CA GLN A 18 5.81 0.96 18.33
C GLN A 18 4.57 1.67 17.82
N ALA A 19 4.58 2.12 16.56
CA ALA A 19 3.43 2.72 15.94
C ALA A 19 2.54 1.51 15.75
N ILE A 20 1.91 1.10 16.87
CA ILE A 20 0.94 0.05 16.96
C ILE A 20 0.00 0.46 15.86
N ILE A 21 -0.12 -0.38 14.85
CA ILE A 21 -1.13 -0.24 13.82
C ILE A 21 -2.44 -0.38 14.61
N VAL A 22 -2.90 0.72 15.20
CA VAL A 22 -4.13 0.78 15.94
C VAL A 22 -5.16 0.71 14.85
N TYR A 23 -5.81 -0.45 14.73
CA TYR A 23 -6.95 -0.60 13.87
C TYR A 23 -7.94 0.50 14.26
N PRO A 24 -8.28 1.42 13.34
CA PRO A 24 -9.29 2.42 13.65
C PRO A 24 -10.58 1.69 14.00
N THR A 25 -11.33 2.21 14.96
CA THR A 25 -12.67 1.72 15.24
C THR A 25 -13.50 1.90 13.97
N VAL A 26 -13.75 0.79 13.28
CA VAL A 26 -14.61 0.75 12.10
C VAL A 26 -16.03 0.99 12.59
N GLU A 27 -16.65 2.11 12.20
CA GLU A 27 -18.00 2.50 12.64
C GLU A 27 -19.13 1.58 12.11
N GLY A 28 -18.81 0.50 11.40
CA GLY A 28 -19.75 -0.51 10.92
C GLY A 28 -19.28 -1.18 9.64
N ASN A 29 -19.97 -2.25 9.21
CA ASN A 29 -19.64 -3.02 8.00
C ASN A 29 -20.06 -2.34 6.69
N ASN A 30 -20.05 -1.01 6.62
CA ASN A 30 -20.60 -0.24 5.50
C ASN A 30 -19.56 0.04 4.39
N PHE A 31 -18.49 -0.75 4.34
CA PHE A 31 -17.49 -0.61 3.28
C PHE A 31 -17.98 -1.26 2.00
N GLU A 32 -18.25 -0.44 1.00
CA GLU A 32 -18.57 -0.90 -0.34
C GLU A 32 -17.31 -0.96 -1.20
N ILE A 33 -17.05 -2.11 -1.79
CA ILE A 33 -16.05 -2.23 -2.85
C ILE A 33 -16.66 -1.70 -4.13
N LYS A 34 -16.06 -0.64 -4.69
CA LYS A 34 -16.47 -0.12 -6.00
C LYS A 34 -16.36 -1.23 -7.05
N PRO A 35 -17.40 -1.51 -7.86
CA PRO A 35 -17.32 -2.53 -8.91
C PRO A 35 -16.15 -2.33 -9.87
N ALA A 36 -15.75 -1.08 -10.11
CA ALA A 36 -14.57 -0.72 -10.90
C ALA A 36 -13.25 -1.32 -10.33
N LEU A 37 -13.14 -1.49 -9.01
CA LEU A 37 -11.99 -2.11 -8.36
C LEU A 37 -11.99 -3.64 -8.49
N LEU A 38 -13.14 -4.28 -8.68
CA LEU A 38 -13.19 -5.71 -9.00
C LEU A 38 -12.51 -6.01 -10.35
N ASN A 39 -12.64 -5.08 -11.30
CA ASN A 39 -11.99 -5.18 -12.61
C ASN A 39 -10.45 -5.17 -12.49
N LEU A 40 -9.89 -4.45 -11.52
CA LEU A 40 -8.45 -4.48 -11.25
C LEU A 40 -7.97 -5.87 -10.83
N VAL A 41 -8.71 -6.55 -9.95
CA VAL A 41 -8.34 -7.89 -9.48
C VAL A 41 -8.55 -8.95 -10.57
N GLN A 42 -9.59 -8.78 -11.40
CA GLN A 42 -9.94 -9.79 -12.40
C GLN A 42 -9.17 -9.67 -13.72
N GLN A 43 -8.92 -8.45 -14.20
CA GLN A 43 -8.42 -8.21 -15.56
C GLN A 43 -7.08 -7.47 -15.61
N ASN A 44 -6.68 -6.78 -14.53
CA ASN A 44 -5.43 -6.00 -14.47
C ASN A 44 -4.62 -6.33 -13.22
N GLN A 45 -4.65 -7.60 -12.81
CA GLN A 45 -3.91 -8.06 -11.64
C GLN A 45 -2.42 -7.95 -11.92
N PHE A 46 -1.71 -7.21 -11.06
CA PHE A 46 -0.26 -7.08 -11.17
C PHE A 46 0.43 -8.42 -10.87
N SER A 47 1.09 -8.99 -11.87
CA SER A 47 1.73 -10.31 -11.78
C SER A 47 3.21 -10.28 -11.38
N ARG A 48 3.80 -9.08 -11.31
CA ARG A 48 5.25 -8.84 -11.13
C ARG A 48 6.09 -9.36 -12.30
N SER A 49 5.51 -9.42 -13.50
CA SER A 49 6.27 -9.73 -14.71
C SER A 49 7.30 -8.63 -15.00
N LEU A 50 8.45 -9.01 -15.56
CA LEU A 50 9.48 -8.08 -16.03
C LEU A 50 8.98 -7.13 -17.12
N THR A 51 7.87 -7.47 -17.77
CA THR A 51 7.23 -6.68 -18.84
C THR A 51 6.13 -5.76 -18.33
N GLU A 52 5.69 -5.91 -17.08
CA GLU A 52 4.66 -5.05 -16.50
C GLU A 52 5.28 -3.76 -15.97
N ASP A 53 4.58 -2.64 -16.20
CA ASP A 53 4.96 -1.33 -15.64
C ASP A 53 4.21 -1.08 -14.32
N PRO A 54 4.88 -1.12 -13.15
CA PRO A 54 4.24 -0.89 -11.87
C PRO A 54 3.52 0.47 -11.77
N ASN A 55 4.03 1.50 -12.44
CA ASN A 55 3.46 2.85 -12.39
C ASN A 55 2.11 2.92 -13.14
N LEU A 56 1.96 2.14 -14.21
CA LEU A 56 0.71 2.01 -14.94
C LEU A 56 -0.38 1.35 -14.08
N HIS A 57 -0.04 0.33 -13.30
CA HIS A 57 -0.97 -0.31 -12.37
C HIS A 57 -1.43 0.66 -11.27
N ILE A 58 -0.50 1.43 -10.69
CA ILE A 58 -0.81 2.47 -9.68
C ILE A 58 -1.71 3.56 -10.26
N SER A 59 -1.39 4.06 -11.45
CA SER A 59 -2.20 5.10 -12.12
C SER A 59 -3.62 4.60 -12.42
N THR A 60 -3.74 3.34 -12.83
CA THR A 60 -5.03 2.69 -13.07
C THR A 60 -5.82 2.54 -11.78
N PHE A 61 -5.17 2.20 -10.67
CA PHE A 61 -5.79 2.16 -9.35
C PHE A 61 -6.37 3.51 -8.93
N PHE A 62 -5.60 4.59 -9.01
CA PHE A 62 -6.09 5.94 -8.64
C PHE A 62 -7.28 6.36 -9.50
N ARG A 63 -7.21 6.10 -10.81
CA ARG A 63 -8.32 6.40 -11.74
C ARG A 63 -9.61 5.66 -11.36
N LEU A 64 -9.53 4.40 -10.94
CA LEU A 64 -10.71 3.57 -10.65
C LEU A 64 -11.21 3.72 -9.20
N SER A 65 -10.32 4.03 -8.26
CA SER A 65 -10.66 4.29 -6.87
C SER A 65 -11.27 5.68 -6.67
N GLY A 66 -11.01 6.64 -7.57
CA GLY A 66 -11.58 7.99 -7.52
C GLY A 66 -11.11 8.81 -6.32
N THR A 67 -9.88 8.56 -5.88
CA THR A 67 -9.16 9.30 -4.83
C THR A 67 -8.30 10.40 -5.41
#